data_AF-A0A661ZC41-F1
#
_entry.id   AF-A0A661ZC41-F1
#
_cell.length_a   1.000
_cell.length_b   1.000
_cell.length_c   1.000
_cell.angle_alpha   90.00
_cell.angle_beta   90.00
_cell.angle_gamma   90.00
#
_symmetry.space_group_name_H-M   'P 1'
#
loop_
_entity.id
_entity.type
_entity.pdbx_description
1 polymer ?
#
loop_
_entity_poly.entity_id
_entity_poly.type
_entity_poly.pdbx_seq_one_letter_code
_entity_poly.pdbx_strand_id
1 'polypeptide(L)'
;MIEVNSLKDFKEKITNRENFWLLIHKENSEQSDCANKNISDAVAEAKSEVNVFVADVNKVKDIHPEYSVSSVPSLLKFENTEFKGIYKGCNDSNFYVSLFSDSLFTASNNASEKAQKSVTVYSTPTCSWCNRLKTYLRENNIKFRDIDVSKDQKAAEAMVKRSGQQGVPQSVIAGQTIIGFDKAKIDKLLGLQ
;
A
#
# COMPACT_ATOMS: atom_id res chain seq x y z
N MET A 1 14.42 13.04 -13.30
CA MET A 1 13.81 13.95 -12.30
C MET A 1 13.18 15.14 -13.04
N ILE A 2 12.10 15.72 -12.51
CA ILE A 2 11.31 16.78 -13.16
C ILE A 2 11.38 18.06 -12.33
N GLU A 3 11.88 19.14 -12.90
CA GLU A 3 11.94 20.44 -12.20
C GLU A 3 10.55 21.05 -12.03
N VAL A 4 10.36 21.71 -10.88
CA VAL A 4 9.14 22.40 -10.50
C VAL A 4 9.49 23.86 -10.21
N ASN A 5 8.71 24.78 -10.79
CA ASN A 5 8.95 26.23 -10.70
C ASN A 5 7.99 26.97 -9.76
N SER A 6 6.90 26.33 -9.31
CA SER A 6 5.94 26.89 -8.34
C SER A 6 5.04 25.79 -7.77
N LEU A 7 4.33 26.06 -6.67
CA LEU A 7 3.31 25.14 -6.15
C LEU A 7 2.20 24.87 -7.18
N LYS A 8 1.85 25.87 -8.01
CA LYS A 8 0.87 25.70 -9.09
C LYS A 8 1.39 24.73 -10.16
N ASP A 9 2.62 24.93 -10.62
CA ASP A 9 3.30 24.05 -11.59
C ASP A 9 3.42 22.62 -11.05
N PHE A 10 3.71 22.47 -9.75
CA PHE A 10 3.70 21.17 -9.08
C PHE A 10 2.33 20.49 -9.18
N LYS A 11 1.26 21.20 -8.78
CA LYS A 11 -0.11 20.68 -8.77
C LYS A 11 -0.59 20.29 -10.17
N GLU A 12 -0.19 21.03 -11.20
CA GLU A 12 -0.51 20.68 -12.59
C GLU A 12 0.21 19.40 -13.03
N LYS A 13 1.51 19.26 -12.73
CA LYS A 13 2.35 18.12 -13.14
C LYS A 13 2.03 16.80 -12.44
N ILE A 14 1.46 16.84 -11.24
CA ILE A 14 1.06 15.63 -10.49
C ILE A 14 -0.31 15.09 -10.91
N THR A 15 -1.07 15.82 -11.73
CA THR A 15 -2.39 15.39 -12.19
C THR A 15 -2.26 14.07 -12.96
N ASN A 16 -3.06 13.06 -12.58
CA ASN A 16 -3.02 11.67 -13.10
C ASN A 16 -1.80 10.83 -12.70
N ARG A 17 -1.07 11.17 -11.63
CA ARG A 17 0.01 10.34 -11.09
C ARG A 17 -0.39 9.72 -9.75
N GLU A 18 -0.36 8.39 -9.68
CA GLU A 18 -0.72 7.67 -8.45
C GLU A 18 0.41 7.69 -7.42
N ASN A 19 1.67 7.67 -7.84
CA ASN A 19 2.82 7.66 -6.94
C ASN A 19 3.88 8.61 -7.47
N PHE A 20 4.27 9.56 -6.64
CA PHE A 20 5.32 10.52 -6.97
C PHE A 20 6.02 11.04 -5.72
N TRP A 21 7.19 11.60 -5.97
CA TRP A 21 8.10 12.09 -4.95
C TRP A 21 8.43 13.54 -5.21
N LEU A 22 8.61 14.33 -4.16
CA LEU A 22 9.06 15.71 -4.27
C LEU A 22 10.31 15.89 -3.42
N LEU A 23 11.43 16.13 -4.07
CA LEU A 23 12.67 16.50 -3.44
C LEU A 23 12.74 18.02 -3.31
N ILE A 24 12.74 18.50 -2.08
CA ILE A 24 13.02 19.88 -1.75
C ILE A 24 14.51 19.97 -1.42
N HIS A 25 15.25 20.73 -2.22
CA HIS A 25 16.69 20.89 -2.08
C HIS A 25 17.08 22.36 -2.13
N LYS A 26 18.34 22.65 -1.83
CA LYS A 26 18.92 23.99 -1.98
C LYS A 26 20.19 23.89 -2.82
N GLU A 27 20.24 24.63 -3.92
CA GLU A 27 21.48 24.75 -4.70
C GLU A 27 22.63 25.30 -3.82
N ASN A 28 23.85 24.79 -4.03
CA ASN A 28 25.06 25.10 -3.27
C ASN A 28 25.03 24.60 -1.82
N SER A 29 24.47 23.42 -1.59
CA SER A 29 24.51 22.74 -0.29
C SER A 29 25.03 21.33 -0.48
N GLU A 30 26.16 21.01 0.15
CA GLU A 30 26.79 19.68 0.04
C GLU A 30 25.82 18.53 0.32
N GLN A 31 24.95 18.68 1.34
CA GLN A 31 23.95 17.68 1.66
C GLN A 31 22.89 17.55 0.57
N SER A 32 22.46 18.68 -0.03
CA SER A 32 21.50 18.68 -1.13
C SER A 32 22.09 18.08 -2.40
N ASP A 33 23.36 18.38 -2.71
CA ASP A 33 24.07 17.84 -3.87
C ASP A 33 24.25 16.32 -3.74
N CYS A 34 24.60 15.86 -2.53
CA CYS A 34 24.65 14.44 -2.17
C CYS A 34 23.29 13.76 -2.39
N ALA A 35 22.20 14.34 -1.87
CA ALA A 35 20.86 13.76 -2.01
C ALA A 35 20.40 13.73 -3.47
N ASN A 36 20.61 14.82 -4.21
CA ASN A 36 20.29 14.91 -5.65
C ASN A 36 21.00 13.82 -6.44
N LYS A 37 22.29 13.61 -6.21
CA LYS A 37 23.08 12.58 -6.87
C LYS A 37 22.54 11.18 -6.55
N ASN A 38 22.42 10.83 -5.27
CA ASN A 38 22.02 9.48 -4.87
C ASN A 38 20.58 9.14 -5.28
N ILE A 39 19.68 10.13 -5.29
CA ILE A 39 18.31 9.96 -5.80
C ILE A 39 18.32 9.80 -7.33
N SER A 40 19.13 10.60 -8.04
CA SER A 40 19.27 10.47 -9.49
C SER A 40 19.78 9.08 -9.90
N ASP A 41 20.79 8.58 -9.19
CA ASP A 41 21.36 7.25 -9.42
C ASP A 41 20.30 6.17 -9.13
N ALA A 42 19.55 6.29 -8.03
CA ALA A 42 18.48 5.37 -7.69
C ALA A 42 17.32 5.36 -8.70
N VAL A 43 16.99 6.51 -9.29
CA VAL A 43 15.97 6.60 -10.36
C VAL A 43 16.48 5.95 -11.65
N ALA A 44 17.77 6.07 -11.96
CA ALA A 44 18.39 5.43 -13.12
C ALA A 44 18.48 3.90 -12.97
N GLU A 45 18.67 3.41 -11.75
CA GLU A 45 18.70 1.98 -11.42
C GLU A 45 17.31 1.36 -11.25
N ALA A 46 16.27 2.18 -11.08
CA ALA A 46 14.91 1.70 -10.91
C ALA A 46 14.39 0.98 -12.17
N LYS A 47 13.86 -0.23 -11.99
CA LYS A 47 13.28 -1.06 -13.07
C LYS A 47 11.95 -0.54 -13.61
N SER A 48 11.40 0.52 -13.03
CA SER A 48 10.07 1.06 -13.34
C SER A 48 10.09 2.58 -13.30
N GLU A 49 9.12 3.21 -13.94
CA GLU A 49 9.02 4.66 -14.03
C GLU A 49 8.78 5.29 -12.64
N VAL A 50 9.81 5.94 -12.10
CA VAL A 50 9.73 6.68 -10.83
C VAL A 50 9.58 8.17 -11.10
N ASN A 51 8.48 8.73 -10.62
CA ASN A 51 8.17 10.15 -10.78
C ASN A 51 8.76 10.96 -9.63
N VAL A 52 9.97 11.50 -9.82
CA VAL A 52 10.60 12.38 -8.84
C VAL A 52 10.62 13.82 -9.35
N PHE A 53 9.93 14.69 -8.64
CA PHE A 53 9.91 16.13 -8.82
C PHE A 53 10.98 16.79 -7.94
N VAL A 54 11.59 17.86 -8.41
CA VAL A 54 12.62 18.61 -7.68
C VAL A 54 12.22 20.08 -7.57
N ALA A 55 12.34 20.65 -6.37
CA ALA A 55 12.07 22.05 -6.08
C ALA A 55 13.25 22.66 -5.31
N ASP A 56 13.89 23.66 -5.91
CA ASP A 56 14.94 24.43 -5.26
C ASP A 56 14.32 25.54 -4.41
N VAL A 57 14.60 25.57 -3.11
CA VAL A 57 14.10 26.58 -2.17
C VAL A 57 14.56 28.01 -2.50
N ASN A 58 15.67 28.17 -3.25
CA ASN A 58 16.10 29.49 -3.70
C ASN A 58 15.17 30.06 -4.78
N LYS A 59 14.61 29.18 -5.63
CA LYS A 59 13.74 29.52 -6.76
C LYS A 59 12.25 29.45 -6.37
N VAL A 60 11.89 28.48 -5.52
CA VAL A 60 10.51 28.10 -5.21
C VAL A 60 10.29 28.11 -3.69
N LYS A 61 9.64 29.17 -3.19
CA LYS A 61 9.50 29.44 -1.74
C LYS A 61 8.14 29.03 -1.16
N ASP A 62 7.18 28.70 -2.00
CA ASP A 62 5.80 28.41 -1.63
C ASP A 62 5.54 26.92 -1.33
N ILE A 63 6.42 26.02 -1.77
CA ILE A 63 6.27 24.57 -1.59
C ILE A 63 6.66 24.09 -0.19
N HIS A 64 7.79 24.54 0.36
CA HIS A 64 8.29 24.04 1.64
C HIS A 64 7.40 24.40 2.86
N PRO A 65 6.73 25.57 2.93
CA PRO A 65 5.82 25.89 4.04
C PRO A 65 4.55 25.03 4.01
N GLU A 66 4.02 24.74 2.82
CA GLU A 66 2.80 23.94 2.63
C GLU A 66 2.92 22.55 3.28
N TYR A 67 4.10 21.93 3.16
CA TYR A 67 4.37 20.59 3.71
C TYR A 67 5.17 20.60 5.01
N SER A 68 5.24 21.75 5.70
CA SER A 68 5.95 21.92 6.99
C SER A 68 7.42 21.45 6.95
N VAL A 69 8.12 21.73 5.85
CA VAL A 69 9.52 21.33 5.66
C VAL A 69 10.45 22.40 6.18
N SER A 70 11.13 22.11 7.29
CA SER A 70 12.05 23.03 7.97
C SER A 70 13.53 22.78 7.68
N SER A 71 13.86 21.70 6.96
CA SER A 71 15.25 21.28 6.70
C SER A 71 15.40 20.77 5.27
N VAL A 72 16.48 21.13 4.60
CA VAL A 72 16.84 20.64 3.26
C VAL A 72 18.16 19.86 3.34
N PRO A 73 18.33 18.78 2.54
CA PRO A 73 17.37 18.21 1.60
C PRO A 73 16.28 17.39 2.29
N SER A 74 15.08 17.40 1.72
CA SER A 74 13.95 16.56 2.16
C SER A 74 13.22 15.96 0.97
N LEU A 75 13.07 14.64 0.97
CA LEU A 75 12.31 13.89 -0.02
C LEU A 75 10.93 13.55 0.55
N LEU A 76 9.88 14.03 -0.10
CA LEU A 76 8.50 13.83 0.32
C LEU A 76 7.85 12.75 -0.54
N LYS A 77 7.10 11.86 0.10
CA LYS A 77 6.32 10.80 -0.55
C LYS A 77 4.87 11.22 -0.69
N PHE A 78 4.33 11.06 -1.90
CA PHE A 78 2.92 11.27 -2.19
C PHE A 78 2.31 10.04 -2.84
N GLU A 79 1.09 9.75 -2.42
CA GLU A 79 0.22 8.74 -3.04
C GLU A 79 -1.08 9.42 -3.44
N ASN A 80 -1.35 9.46 -4.74
CA ASN A 80 -2.42 10.20 -5.42
C ASN A 80 -2.35 11.71 -5.16
N THR A 81 -2.84 12.15 -4.01
CA THR A 81 -2.84 13.56 -3.58
C THR A 81 -2.53 13.69 -2.09
N GLU A 82 -2.30 12.56 -1.41
CA GLU A 82 -2.08 12.51 0.02
C GLU A 82 -0.57 12.47 0.30
N PHE A 83 -0.14 13.35 1.19
CA PHE A 83 1.21 13.33 1.73
C PHE A 83 1.36 12.16 2.70
N LYS A 84 2.28 11.23 2.41
CA LYS A 84 2.49 10.01 3.20
C LYS A 84 3.68 10.07 4.14
N GLY A 85 4.69 10.87 3.82
CA GLY A 85 5.87 10.95 4.68
C GLY A 85 7.01 11.78 4.09
N ILE A 86 8.01 12.01 4.93
CA ILE A 86 9.20 12.81 4.64
C ILE A 86 10.47 12.08 5.06
N TYR A 87 11.44 12.05 4.17
CA TYR A 87 12.76 11.46 4.37
C TYR A 87 13.79 12.57 4.28
N LYS A 88 14.50 12.80 5.38
CA LYS A 88 15.40 13.96 5.53
C LYS A 88 16.86 13.56 5.30
N GLY A 89 17.64 14.50 4.78
CA GLY A 89 19.09 14.37 4.63
C GLY A 89 19.53 13.61 3.39
N CYS A 90 20.85 13.43 3.27
CA CYS A 90 21.42 12.56 2.24
C CYS A 90 21.56 11.14 2.77
N ASN A 91 20.94 10.19 2.07
CA ASN A 91 21.08 8.76 2.28
C ASN A 91 21.77 8.13 1.06
N ASP A 92 22.18 6.87 1.16
CA ASP A 92 22.81 6.13 0.04
C ASP A 92 21.81 5.80 -1.09
N SER A 93 22.33 5.49 -2.28
CA SER A 93 21.51 5.15 -3.44
C SER A 93 20.64 3.91 -3.19
N ASN A 94 21.16 2.90 -2.50
CA ASN A 94 20.42 1.66 -2.20
C ASN A 94 19.22 1.91 -1.29
N PHE A 95 19.33 2.84 -0.34
CA PHE A 95 18.21 3.31 0.47
C PHE A 95 17.09 3.89 -0.39
N TYR A 96 17.42 4.70 -1.40
CA TYR A 96 16.40 5.24 -2.31
C TYR A 96 15.83 4.18 -3.26
N VAL A 97 16.66 3.25 -3.74
CA VAL A 97 16.20 2.11 -4.55
C VAL A 97 15.18 1.27 -3.77
N SER A 98 15.46 0.95 -2.51
CA SER A 98 14.52 0.20 -1.67
C SER A 98 13.24 1.00 -1.43
N LEU A 99 13.37 2.29 -1.13
CA LEU A 99 12.25 3.19 -0.90
C LEU A 99 11.32 3.30 -2.12
N PHE A 100 11.90 3.41 -3.33
CA PHE A 100 11.13 3.42 -4.57
C PHE A 100 10.51 2.04 -4.84
N SER A 101 11.22 0.95 -4.57
CA SER A 101 10.66 -0.40 -4.72
C SER A 101 9.48 -0.67 -3.78
N ASP A 102 9.52 -0.22 -2.53
CA ASP A 102 8.42 -0.35 -1.56
C ASP A 102 7.18 0.45 -1.99
N SER A 103 7.39 1.64 -2.55
CA SER A 103 6.30 2.42 -3.15
C SER A 103 5.71 1.73 -4.38
N LEU A 104 6.51 0.98 -5.15
CA LEU A 104 6.03 0.18 -6.28
C LEU A 104 5.28 -1.08 -5.83
N PHE A 105 5.67 -1.72 -4.73
CA PHE A 105 4.87 -2.78 -4.10
C PHE A 105 3.51 -2.26 -3.62
N THR A 106 3.45 -0.99 -3.19
CA THR A 106 2.19 -0.34 -2.80
C THR A 106 1.36 0.08 -4.03
N ALA A 107 2.01 0.58 -5.08
CA ALA A 107 1.38 0.99 -6.35
C ALA A 107 0.79 -0.19 -7.14
N SER A 108 1.50 -1.31 -7.23
CA SER A 108 1.06 -2.50 -7.97
C SER A 108 -0.15 -3.20 -7.33
N ASN A 109 -0.43 -2.90 -6.04
CA ASN A 109 -1.65 -3.34 -5.36
C ASN A 109 -2.84 -2.38 -5.51
N ASN A 110 -2.65 -1.18 -6.06
CA ASN A 110 -3.71 -0.15 -6.14
C ASN A 110 -4.51 -0.15 -7.45
N ALA A 111 -4.15 -0.96 -8.45
CA ALA A 111 -4.95 -1.07 -9.68
C ALA A 111 -6.23 -1.94 -9.53
N SER A 112 -6.45 -2.62 -8.38
CA SER A 112 -7.75 -3.19 -8.01
C SER A 112 -7.76 -3.70 -6.55
N GLU A 113 -7.86 -2.82 -5.56
CA GLU A 113 -8.34 -3.24 -4.23
C GLU A 113 -9.41 -2.24 -3.75
N LYS A 114 -10.64 -2.49 -4.18
CA LYS A 114 -11.83 -2.12 -3.41
C LYS A 114 -11.56 -2.57 -1.97
N ALA A 115 -11.45 -1.65 -1.01
CA ALA A 115 -11.05 -1.90 0.38
C ALA A 115 -11.43 -3.33 0.84
N GLN A 116 -10.44 -4.22 0.86
CA GLN A 116 -10.73 -5.65 0.88
C GLN A 116 -11.41 -5.99 2.21
N LYS A 117 -12.65 -6.49 2.15
CA LYS A 117 -13.41 -6.84 3.34
C LYS A 117 -12.68 -7.90 4.14
N SER A 118 -12.73 -7.81 5.46
CA SER A 118 -12.12 -8.81 6.34
C SER A 118 -12.79 -10.17 6.12
N VAL A 119 -11.99 -11.17 5.80
CA VAL A 119 -12.42 -12.56 5.63
C VAL A 119 -11.67 -13.44 6.62
N THR A 120 -12.39 -14.12 7.50
CA THR A 120 -11.85 -15.20 8.34
C THR A 120 -12.53 -16.50 7.92
N VAL A 121 -11.75 -17.56 7.73
CA VAL A 121 -12.23 -18.90 7.39
C VAL A 121 -11.87 -19.84 8.54
N TYR A 122 -12.87 -20.48 9.11
CA TYR A 122 -12.71 -21.56 10.07
C TYR A 122 -12.72 -22.89 9.33
N SER A 123 -11.66 -23.67 9.52
CA SER A 123 -11.41 -24.89 8.77
C SER A 123 -10.82 -25.99 9.63
N THR A 124 -10.76 -27.20 9.07
CA THR A 124 -9.96 -28.32 9.59
C THR A 124 -9.10 -28.91 8.47
N PRO A 125 -7.98 -29.58 8.78
CA PRO A 125 -7.04 -30.08 7.77
C PRO A 125 -7.64 -31.09 6.78
N THR A 126 -8.61 -31.89 7.23
CA THR A 126 -9.21 -32.99 6.46
C THR A 126 -10.48 -32.58 5.69
N CYS A 127 -10.93 -31.33 5.83
CA CYS A 127 -12.19 -30.86 5.27
C CYS A 127 -12.03 -30.45 3.79
N SER A 128 -12.55 -31.27 2.88
CA SER A 128 -12.54 -31.01 1.43
C SER A 128 -13.27 -29.73 1.04
N TRP A 129 -14.42 -29.45 1.68
CA TRP A 129 -15.19 -28.23 1.46
C TRP A 129 -14.48 -26.96 1.94
N CYS A 130 -13.66 -27.07 2.99
CA CYS A 130 -12.85 -25.98 3.48
C CYS A 130 -11.76 -25.64 2.47
N ASN A 131 -11.13 -26.65 1.86
CA ASN A 131 -10.17 -26.45 0.79
C ASN A 131 -10.83 -25.78 -0.42
N ARG A 132 -12.04 -26.21 -0.81
CA ARG A 132 -12.81 -25.58 -1.90
C ARG A 132 -13.05 -24.08 -1.63
N LEU A 133 -13.50 -23.72 -0.43
CA LEU A 133 -13.70 -22.33 -0.04
C LEU A 133 -12.40 -21.52 -0.11
N LYS A 134 -11.30 -22.05 0.44
CA LYS A 134 -9.99 -21.39 0.42
C LYS A 134 -9.48 -21.20 -1.00
N THR A 135 -9.60 -22.22 -1.85
CA THR A 135 -9.21 -22.13 -3.27
C THR A 135 -10.02 -21.08 -3.98
N TYR A 136 -11.35 -21.06 -3.79
CA TYR A 136 -12.21 -20.04 -4.38
C TYR A 136 -11.79 -18.61 -4.00
N LEU A 137 -11.47 -18.37 -2.72
CA LEU A 137 -10.99 -17.07 -2.26
C LEU A 137 -9.64 -16.70 -2.90
N ARG A 138 -8.71 -17.66 -3.04
CA ARG A 138 -7.41 -17.44 -3.70
C ARG A 138 -7.56 -17.15 -5.19
N GLU A 139 -8.44 -17.88 -5.89
CA GLU A 139 -8.73 -17.67 -7.32
C GLU A 139 -9.27 -16.26 -7.59
N ASN A 140 -9.98 -15.68 -6.62
CA ASN A 140 -10.50 -14.31 -6.69
C ASN A 140 -9.56 -13.26 -6.07
N ASN A 141 -8.29 -13.62 -5.79
CA ASN A 141 -7.30 -12.75 -5.15
C ASN A 141 -7.75 -12.13 -3.81
N ILE A 142 -8.59 -12.85 -3.05
CA ILE A 142 -9.11 -12.38 -1.76
C ILE A 142 -8.19 -12.88 -0.63
N LYS A 143 -7.54 -11.97 0.09
CA LYS A 143 -6.79 -12.29 1.32
C LYS A 143 -7.75 -12.75 2.43
N PHE A 144 -7.42 -13.82 3.13
CA PHE A 144 -8.23 -14.29 4.25
C PHE A 144 -7.36 -14.85 5.38
N ARG A 145 -7.88 -14.79 6.60
CA ARG A 145 -7.29 -15.46 7.76
C ARG A 145 -7.85 -16.87 7.88
N ASP A 146 -6.99 -17.87 7.77
CA ASP A 146 -7.33 -19.27 7.98
C ASP A 146 -7.14 -19.65 9.45
N ILE A 147 -8.19 -20.16 10.09
CA ILE A 147 -8.18 -20.63 11.47
C ILE A 147 -8.49 -22.11 11.48
N ASP A 148 -7.47 -22.91 11.83
CA ASP A 148 -7.62 -24.34 12.04
C ASP A 148 -8.24 -24.61 13.42
N VAL A 149 -9.55 -24.86 13.45
CA VAL A 149 -10.28 -25.10 14.71
C VAL A 149 -9.95 -26.44 15.35
N SER A 150 -9.24 -27.34 14.65
CA SER A 150 -8.76 -28.60 15.24
C SER A 150 -7.57 -28.40 16.16
N LYS A 151 -6.87 -27.26 16.03
CA LYS A 151 -5.70 -26.88 16.84
C LYS A 151 -5.98 -25.76 17.83
N ASP A 152 -7.04 -24.98 17.60
CA ASP A 152 -7.44 -23.85 18.44
C ASP A 152 -8.86 -24.05 18.98
N GLN A 153 -8.94 -24.66 20.17
CA GLN A 153 -10.19 -24.92 20.89
C GLN A 153 -10.94 -23.62 21.22
N LYS A 154 -10.24 -22.52 21.54
CA LYS A 154 -10.86 -21.22 21.83
C LYS A 154 -11.52 -20.65 20.58
N ALA A 155 -10.87 -20.81 19.43
CA ALA A 155 -11.45 -20.42 18.15
C ALA A 155 -12.65 -21.29 17.77
N ALA A 156 -12.62 -22.59 18.05
CA ALA A 156 -13.76 -23.49 17.86
C ALA A 156 -14.98 -23.04 18.70
N GLU A 157 -14.78 -22.73 19.98
CA GLU A 157 -15.82 -22.22 20.86
C GLU A 157 -16.35 -20.86 20.39
N ALA A 158 -15.47 -19.94 19.98
CA ALA A 158 -15.86 -18.65 19.44
C ALA A 158 -16.66 -18.77 18.13
N MET A 159 -16.29 -19.72 17.26
CA MET A 159 -17.03 -20.04 16.05
C MET A 159 -18.45 -20.51 16.39
N VAL A 160 -18.58 -21.48 17.29
CA VAL A 160 -19.89 -22.02 17.73
C VAL A 160 -20.73 -20.94 18.39
N LYS A 161 -20.14 -20.11 19.25
CA LYS A 161 -20.85 -19.01 19.92
C LYS A 161 -21.38 -17.98 18.92
N ARG A 162 -20.70 -17.77 17.79
CA ARG A 162 -21.11 -16.83 16.74
C ARG A 162 -22.17 -17.40 15.81
N SER A 163 -22.03 -18.65 15.37
CA SER A 163 -22.88 -19.25 14.35
C SER A 163 -23.99 -20.16 14.89
N GLY A 164 -23.88 -20.58 16.15
CA GLY A 164 -24.68 -21.66 16.72
C GLY A 164 -24.31 -23.06 16.18
N GLN A 165 -23.27 -23.19 15.35
CA GLN A 165 -22.91 -24.44 14.69
C GLN A 165 -21.46 -24.84 14.91
N GLN A 166 -21.22 -26.14 15.06
CA GLN A 166 -19.89 -26.74 15.23
C GLN A 166 -19.22 -27.13 13.91
N GLY A 167 -19.99 -27.32 12.83
CA GLY A 167 -19.47 -27.82 11.56
C GLY A 167 -18.65 -26.79 10.79
N VAL A 168 -17.58 -27.23 10.12
CA VAL A 168 -16.81 -26.45 9.13
C VAL A 168 -17.20 -26.86 7.70
N PRO A 169 -16.99 -26.03 6.67
CA PRO A 169 -16.40 -24.69 6.72
C PRO A 169 -17.38 -23.64 7.27
N GLN A 170 -16.83 -22.65 7.98
CA GLN A 170 -17.54 -21.41 8.28
C GLN A 170 -16.65 -20.24 7.91
N SER A 171 -17.24 -19.16 7.40
CA SER A 171 -16.50 -17.92 7.13
C SER A 171 -17.19 -16.73 7.75
N VAL A 172 -16.40 -15.73 8.12
CA VAL A 172 -16.88 -14.43 8.59
C VAL A 172 -16.37 -13.40 7.59
N ILE A 173 -17.29 -12.80 6.84
CA ILE A 173 -17.00 -11.79 5.82
C ILE A 173 -17.66 -10.49 6.22
N ALA A 174 -16.87 -9.43 6.42
CA ALA A 174 -17.38 -8.12 6.87
C ALA A 174 -18.30 -8.21 8.11
N GLY A 175 -17.96 -9.11 9.05
CA GLY A 175 -18.74 -9.35 10.27
C GLY A 175 -19.94 -10.29 10.12
N GLN A 176 -20.30 -10.70 8.90
CA GLN A 176 -21.38 -11.66 8.65
C GLN A 176 -20.86 -13.09 8.60
N THR A 177 -21.50 -13.98 9.35
CA THR A 177 -21.15 -15.40 9.36
C THR A 177 -21.88 -16.16 8.26
N ILE A 178 -21.12 -16.91 7.48
CA ILE A 178 -21.58 -17.80 6.41
C ILE A 178 -21.20 -19.22 6.80
N ILE A 179 -22.18 -20.10 6.75
CA ILE A 179 -22.02 -21.52 7.08
C ILE A 179 -21.93 -22.30 5.77
N GLY A 180 -20.94 -23.18 5.66
CA GLY A 180 -20.68 -23.94 4.44
C GLY A 180 -20.01 -23.11 3.33
N PHE A 181 -20.08 -23.62 2.11
CA PHE A 181 -19.63 -22.94 0.90
C PHE A 181 -20.83 -22.39 0.12
N ASP A 182 -21.26 -21.18 0.46
CA ASP A 182 -22.36 -20.47 -0.21
C ASP A 182 -21.80 -19.40 -1.16
N LYS A 183 -21.51 -19.80 -2.41
CA LYS A 183 -20.90 -18.94 -3.42
C LYS A 183 -21.69 -17.63 -3.61
N ALA A 184 -23.01 -17.70 -3.71
CA ALA A 184 -23.85 -16.52 -3.96
C ALA A 184 -23.75 -15.48 -2.84
N LYS A 185 -23.77 -15.92 -1.57
CA LYS A 185 -23.59 -15.00 -0.44
C LYS A 185 -22.16 -14.46 -0.37
N ILE A 186 -21.17 -15.30 -0.62
CA ILE A 186 -19.76 -14.89 -0.64
C ILE A 186 -19.55 -13.81 -1.70
N ASP A 187 -20.06 -14.01 -2.92
CA ASP A 187 -19.93 -13.06 -4.03
C ASP A 187 -20.61 -11.74 -3.72
N LYS A 188 -21.83 -11.78 -3.19
CA LYS A 188 -22.54 -10.57 -2.75
C LYS A 188 -21.77 -9.82 -1.68
N LEU A 189 -21.21 -10.54 -0.70
CA LEU A 189 -20.48 -9.92 0.39
C LEU A 189 -19.12 -9.39 -0.05
N LEU A 190 -18.45 -10.03 -1.00
CA LEU A 190 -17.16 -9.58 -1.53
C LEU A 190 -17.29 -8.62 -2.72
N GLY A 191 -18.49 -8.47 -3.28
CA GLY A 191 -18.76 -7.61 -4.44
C GLY A 191 -18.22 -8.18 -5.74
N LEU A 192 -18.31 -9.51 -5.93
CA LEU A 192 -17.87 -10.27 -7.10
C LEU A 192 -19.01 -10.50 -8.13
N GLN A 193 -20.07 -9.67 -8.10
CA GLN A 193 -21.22 -9.74 -9.01
C GLN A 193 -21.12 -8.72 -10.14
#